data_AF-A0A263DWT5-F1
#
_entry.id   AF-A0A263DWT5-F1
#
_cell.length_a   1.000
_cell.length_b   1.000
_cell.length_c   1.000
_cell.angle_alpha   90.00
_cell.angle_beta   90.00
_cell.angle_gamma   90.00
#
_symmetry.space_group_name_H-M   'P 1'
#
loop_
_entity.id
_entity.type
_entity.pdbx_description
1 polymer ?
#
loop_
_entity_poly.entity_id
_entity_poly.type
_entity_poly.pdbx_seq_one_letter_code
_entity_poly.pdbx_strand_id
1 'polypeptide(L)' 'MGSAERLVSTGEAARALGVSASSLARWAKEGRVTPALVTPGGDKRPGQYRWLVSDLREQLLRARPE' A
#
# COMPACT_ATOMS: atom_id res chain seq x y z
N MET A 1 7.84 19.35 -11.82
CA MET A 1 7.58 18.19 -12.71
C MET A 1 6.94 17.12 -11.85
N GLY A 2 5.61 16.99 -11.88
CA GLY A 2 4.91 16.01 -11.06
C GLY A 2 5.27 14.61 -11.56
N SER A 3 6.09 13.88 -10.81
CA SER A 3 6.40 12.50 -11.10
C SER A 3 5.07 11.74 -11.17
N ALA A 4 4.77 11.10 -12.30
CA ALA A 4 3.60 10.24 -12.40
C ALA A 4 3.75 9.11 -11.37
N GLU A 5 3.10 9.25 -10.22
CA GLU A 5 3.22 8.29 -9.14
C GLU A 5 2.60 6.98 -9.61
N ARG A 6 3.48 6.00 -9.88
CA ARG A 6 3.07 4.70 -10.36
C ARG A 6 2.39 3.95 -9.23
N LEU A 7 1.18 3.47 -9.49
CA LEU A 7 0.52 2.48 -8.64
C LEU A 7 1.28 1.15 -8.69
N VAL A 8 1.89 0.79 -7.57
CA VAL A 8 2.68 -0.44 -7.43
C VAL A 8 1.93 -1.50 -6.64
N SER A 9 2.33 -2.75 -6.79
CA SER A 9 1.79 -3.86 -6.00
C SER A 9 2.21 -3.78 -4.52
N THR A 10 1.53 -4.51 -3.64
CA THR A 10 1.92 -4.61 -2.22
C THR A 10 3.36 -5.07 -2.04
N GLY A 11 3.84 -6.00 -2.87
CA GLY A 11 5.22 -6.48 -2.78
C GLY A 11 6.25 -5.41 -3.13
N GLU A 12 5.99 -4.63 -4.19
CA GLU A 12 6.85 -3.51 -4.59
C GLU A 12 6.82 -2.38 -3.57
N ALA A 13 5.63 -2.01 -3.07
CA ALA A 13 5.48 -1.00 -2.03
C ALA A 13 6.23 -1.39 -0.74
N ALA A 14 6.10 -2.64 -0.31
CA ALA A 14 6.80 -3.15 0.86
C ALA A 14 8.32 -3.12 0.68
N ARG A 15 8.83 -3.52 -0.49
CA ARG A 15 10.25 -3.41 -0.83
C ARG A 15 10.75 -1.97 -0.80
N ALA A 16 9.98 -1.02 -1.32
CA ALA A 16 10.34 0.40 -1.33
C ALA A 16 10.35 1.05 0.08
N LEU A 17 9.75 0.39 1.07
CA LEU A 17 9.73 0.79 2.47
C LEU A 17 10.64 -0.04 3.37
N GLY A 18 11.26 -1.10 2.85
CA GLY A 18 12.08 -2.02 3.64
C GLY A 18 11.27 -2.86 4.64
N VAL A 19 9.97 -3.08 4.38
CA VAL A 19 9.10 -3.92 5.22
C VAL A 19 8.70 -5.20 4.50
N SER A 20 8.16 -6.16 5.24
CA SER A 20 7.61 -7.37 4.62
C SER A 20 6.26 -7.08 3.95
N ALA A 21 5.98 -7.75 2.83
CA ALA A 21 4.70 -7.62 2.15
C ALA A 21 3.52 -8.10 3.01
N SER A 22 3.75 -9.08 3.88
CA SER A 22 2.77 -9.57 4.87
C SER A 22 2.46 -8.52 5.94
N SER A 23 3.48 -7.79 6.43
CA SER A 23 3.26 -6.64 7.34
C SER A 23 2.41 -5.57 6.68
N LEU A 24 2.73 -5.19 5.45
CA LEU A 24 1.96 -4.17 4.73
C LEU A 24 0.51 -4.60 4.48
N ALA A 25 0.29 -5.84 4.03
CA ALA A 25 -1.05 -6.39 3.84
C ALA A 25 -1.84 -6.46 5.17
N ARG A 26 -1.16 -6.79 6.27
CA ARG A 26 -1.77 -6.79 7.61
C ARG A 26 -2.20 -5.39 8.04
N TRP A 27 -1.33 -4.39 7.87
CA TRP A 27 -1.67 -2.99 8.20
C TRP A 27 -2.84 -2.47 7.36
N ALA A 28 -2.90 -2.86 6.08
CA ALA A 28 -4.04 -2.56 5.21
C ALA A 28 -5.34 -3.16 5.74
N LYS A 29 -5.29 -4.44 6.14
CA LYS A 29 -6.44 -5.17 6.69
C LYS A 29 -6.88 -4.61 8.05
N GLU A 30 -5.94 -4.16 8.87
CA GLU A 30 -6.21 -3.51 10.16
C GLU A 30 -6.65 -2.04 10.02
N GLY A 31 -6.64 -1.47 8.81
CA GLY A 31 -7.02 -0.08 8.56
C GLY A 31 -5.98 0.96 9.02
N ARG A 32 -4.75 0.54 9.35
CA ARG A 32 -3.66 1.45 9.73
C ARG A 32 -3.12 2.24 8.55
N VAL A 33 -3.19 1.65 7.36
CA VAL A 33 -2.84 2.28 6.09
C VAL A 33 -3.90 1.90 5.05
N THR A 34 -4.14 2.79 4.09
CA THR A 34 -5.16 2.65 3.06
C THR A 34 -4.47 2.57 1.70
N PRO A 35 -4.75 1.53 0.89
CA PRO A 35 -4.24 1.48 -0.49
C PRO A 35 -4.93 2.54 -1.35
N ALA A 36 -4.18 3.12 -2.28
CA ALA A 36 -4.69 4.14 -3.19
C ALA A 36 -5.77 3.60 -4.14
N LEU A 37 -5.68 2.32 -4.51
CA LEU A 37 -6.69 1.64 -5.31
C LEU A 37 -6.77 0.17 -4.90
N VAL A 38 -7.99 -0.36 -4.81
CA VAL A 38 -8.23 -1.80 -4.71
C VAL A 38 -8.82 -2.24 -6.04
N THR A 39 -8.08 -3.06 -6.79
CA THR A 39 -8.64 -3.58 -8.04
C THR A 39 -9.75 -4.58 -7.69
N PRO A 40 -10.91 -4.53 -8.35
CA PRO A 40 -11.93 -5.56 -8.18
C PRO A 40 -11.33 -6.94 -8.44
N GLY A 41 -11.56 -7.88 -7.52
CA GLY A 41 -11.27 -9.29 -7.76
C GLY A 41 -12.37 -9.90 -8.64
N GLY A 42 -12.00 -10.87 -9.47
CA GLY A 42 -12.99 -11.72 -10.16
C GLY A 42 -13.19 -13.03 -9.40
N ASP A 43 -14.08 -13.89 -9.87
CA ASP A 43 -14.44 -15.16 -9.19
C ASP A 43 -13.25 -16.07 -8.88
N LYS A 44 -12.15 -15.94 -9.63
CA LYS A 44 -10.94 -16.76 -9.51
C LYS A 44 -9.75 -16.06 -8.85
N ARG A 45 -9.82 -14.75 -8.57
CA ARG A 45 -8.70 -14.01 -7.97
C ARG A 45 -9.19 -12.87 -7.06
N PRO A 46 -8.69 -12.78 -5.81
CA PRO A 46 -9.03 -11.67 -4.93
C PRO A 46 -8.50 -10.34 -5.49
N GLY A 47 -9.15 -9.25 -5.07
CA GLY A 47 -8.73 -7.90 -5.43
C GLY A 47 -7.30 -7.61 -4.97
N GLN A 48 -6.56 -6.84 -5.75
CA GLN A 48 -5.17 -6.50 -5.45
C GLN A 48 -5.08 -5.06 -4.95
N TYR A 49 -4.34 -4.87 -3.86
CA TYR A 49 -3.99 -3.54 -3.38
C TYR A 49 -2.95 -2.90 -4.28
N ARG A 50 -3.23 -1.66 -4.65
CA ARG A 50 -2.36 -0.78 -5.41
C ARG A 50 -2.00 0.41 -4.55
N TRP A 51 -0.72 0.70 -4.50
CA TRP A 51 -0.14 1.65 -3.57
C TRP A 51 0.57 2.76 -4.32
N LEU A 52 0.45 3.98 -3.82
CA LEU A 52 1.39 5.05 -4.11
C LEU A 52 2.40 5.06 -2.97
N VAL A 53 3.68 4.90 -3.29
CA VAL A 53 4.74 4.75 -2.26
C VAL A 53 4.89 6.03 -1.43
N SER A 54 4.74 7.19 -2.08
CA SER A 54 4.71 8.51 -1.45
C SER A 54 3.58 8.65 -0.44
N ASP A 55 2.34 8.41 -0.87
CA ASP A 55 1.15 8.44 0.00
C ASP A 55 1.30 7.47 1.18
N LEU A 56 1.78 6.24 0.92
CA LEU A 56 2.01 5.26 1.98
C LEU A 56 3.06 5.73 3.00
N ARG A 57 4.11 6.44 2.55
CA ARG A 57 5.09 7.06 3.46
C ARG A 57 4.44 8.17 4.30
N GLU A 58 3.61 9.01 3.70
CA GLU A 58 2.87 10.05 4.43
C GLU A 58 1.93 9.46 5.48
N GLN A 59 1.19 8.40 5.14
CA GLN A 59 0.31 7.71 6.07
C GLN A 59 1.08 7.14 7.27
N LEU A 60 2.24 6.50 7.03
CA LEU A 60 3.08 5.99 8.11
C LEU A 60 3.67 7.09 8.99
N LEU A 61 4.01 8.25 8.41
CA LEU A 61 4.46 9.41 9.18
C LEU A 61 3.35 9.96 10.09
N ARG A 62 2.11 10.02 9.58
CA ARG A 62 0.93 10.46 10.36
C ARG A 62 0.52 9.43 11.42
N ALA A 63 0.72 8.15 11.15
CA ALA A 63 0.33 7.06 12.03
C ALA A 63 1.34 6.80 13.16
N ARG A 64 2.43 7.55 13.28
CA ARG A 64 3.39 7.40 14.38
C ARG A 64 2.72 7.92 15.66
N PRO A 65 2.36 7.07 16.63
CA PRO A 65 1.91 7.55 17.92
C PRO A 65 3.11 8.16 18.64
N GLU A 66 2.91 9.34 19.21
CA GLU A 66 3.84 9.97 20.17
C GLU A 66 3.93 9.22 21.50
#